data_AF-A0A2D8M5J2-F1
#
_entry.id   AF-A0A2D8M5J2-F1
#
_cell.length_a   1.000
_cell.length_b   1.000
_cell.length_c   1.000
_cell.angle_alpha   90.00
_cell.angle_beta   90.00
_cell.angle_gamma   90.00
#
_symmetry.space_group_name_H-M   'P 1'
#
loop_
_entity.id
_entity.type
_entity.pdbx_description
1 polymer ?
#
loop_
_entity_poly.entity_id
_entity_poly.type
_entity_poly.pdbx_seq_one_letter_code
_entity_poly.pdbx_strand_id
1 'polypeptide(L)'
;MTLRIVTLGDLGDDVRASMSGARWLLLNAAQLDKSTPLLMFTELDDILVAVDHRGAAPQPGLWQRAVHLILIDGTDEDAEDFRKKSGITKVVAGSVEDIRTYLW
;
A
#
# COMPACT_ATOMS: atom_id res chain seq x y z
N MET A 1 13.23 -14.98 9.46
CA MET A 1 12.14 -14.31 10.20
C MET A 1 10.96 -14.22 9.24
N THR A 2 9.78 -14.76 9.59
CA THR A 2 8.62 -14.74 8.69
C THR A 2 8.04 -13.33 8.66
N LEU A 3 7.82 -12.78 7.47
CA LEU A 3 7.31 -11.44 7.27
C LEU A 3 5.80 -11.42 7.57
N ARG A 4 5.39 -10.70 8.64
CA ARG A 4 3.99 -10.58 9.03
C ARG A 4 3.30 -9.52 8.18
N ILE A 5 2.23 -9.93 7.51
CA ILE A 5 1.41 -9.10 6.62
C ILE A 5 0.02 -9.01 7.22
N VAL A 6 -0.57 -7.83 7.25
CA VAL A 6 -1.96 -7.61 7.67
C VAL A 6 -2.75 -6.90 6.59
N THR A 7 -4.05 -7.17 6.55
CA THR A 7 -5.06 -6.48 5.75
C THR A 7 -6.05 -5.78 6.68
N LEU A 8 -6.94 -4.93 6.15
CA LEU A 8 -8.00 -4.35 6.99
C LEU A 8 -8.90 -5.40 7.66
N GLY A 9 -9.08 -6.57 7.03
CA GLY A 9 -9.88 -7.65 7.61
C GLY A 9 -9.26 -8.30 8.84
N ASP A 10 -7.96 -8.09 9.07
CA ASP A 10 -7.23 -8.60 10.22
C ASP A 10 -7.24 -7.62 11.41
N LEU A 11 -7.80 -6.42 11.24
CA LEU A 11 -7.82 -5.37 12.26
C LEU A 11 -9.08 -5.51 13.12
N GLY A 12 -8.88 -5.64 14.43
CA GLY A 12 -9.96 -5.59 15.42
C GLY A 12 -10.26 -4.17 15.90
N ASP A 13 -11.03 -4.06 16.99
CA ASP A 13 -11.38 -2.77 17.60
C ASP A 13 -10.15 -1.95 18.03
N ASP A 14 -9.11 -2.63 18.53
CA ASP A 14 -7.79 -2.03 18.75
C ASP A 14 -6.91 -2.22 17.51
N VAL A 15 -7.01 -1.24 16.61
CA VAL A 15 -6.29 -1.17 15.34
C VAL A 15 -4.77 -1.24 15.54
N ARG A 16 -4.24 -0.49 16.51
CA ARG A 16 -2.79 -0.40 16.71
C ARG A 16 -2.24 -1.70 17.29
N ALA A 17 -2.94 -2.30 18.26
CA ALA A 17 -2.55 -3.61 18.78
C ALA A 17 -2.60 -4.68 17.68
N SER A 18 -3.62 -4.65 16.81
CA SER A 18 -3.76 -5.60 15.70
C SER A 18 -2.59 -5.54 14.71
N MET A 19 -2.02 -4.35 14.51
CA MET A 19 -0.86 -4.12 13.65
C MET A 19 0.50 -4.44 14.31
N SER A 20 0.54 -4.72 15.61
CA SER A 20 1.80 -4.96 16.32
C SER A 20 2.66 -6.06 15.68
N GLY A 21 3.92 -5.75 15.38
CA GLY A 21 4.86 -6.67 14.72
C GLY A 21 4.54 -6.99 13.27
N ALA A 22 3.56 -6.33 12.65
CA ALA A 22 3.39 -6.38 11.20
C ALA A 22 4.54 -5.66 10.51
N ARG A 23 4.99 -6.19 9.38
CA ARG A 23 5.90 -5.48 8.48
C ARG A 23 5.15 -4.74 7.38
N TRP A 24 4.02 -5.29 6.95
CA TRP A 24 3.25 -4.76 5.83
C TRP A 24 1.76 -4.66 6.14
N LEU A 25 1.16 -3.53 5.77
CA LEU A 25 -0.28 -3.35 5.61
C LEU A 25 -0.62 -3.40 4.12
N LEU A 26 -1.53 -4.30 3.73
CA LEU A 26 -2.06 -4.38 2.37
C LEU A 26 -3.45 -3.74 2.30
N LEU A 27 -3.62 -2.86 1.31
CA LEU A 27 -4.89 -2.20 1.00
C LEU A 27 -5.22 -2.42 -0.48
N ASN A 28 -6.50 -2.31 -0.83
CA ASN A 28 -6.94 -2.10 -2.20
C ASN A 28 -7.34 -0.64 -2.45
N ALA A 29 -7.55 -0.25 -3.71
CA ALA A 29 -7.98 1.10 -4.10
C ALA A 29 -9.16 1.63 -3.29
N ALA A 30 -10.22 0.82 -3.10
CA ALA A 30 -11.44 1.23 -2.40
C ALA A 30 -11.24 1.45 -0.89
N GLN A 31 -10.18 0.88 -0.32
CA GLN A 31 -9.83 1.00 1.09
C GLN A 31 -8.91 2.18 1.37
N LEU A 32 -8.12 2.61 0.39
CA LEU A 32 -7.04 3.59 0.58
C LEU A 32 -7.54 4.92 1.14
N ASP A 33 -8.52 5.56 0.50
CA ASP A 33 -9.04 6.86 0.93
C ASP A 33 -9.65 6.81 2.34
N LYS A 34 -10.32 5.69 2.65
CA LYS A 34 -10.98 5.45 3.95
C LYS A 34 -9.98 5.13 5.06
N SER A 35 -8.76 4.74 4.70
CA SER A 35 -7.72 4.32 5.65
C SER A 35 -6.79 5.47 6.04
N THR A 36 -7.05 6.71 5.63
CA THR A 36 -6.16 7.84 5.95
C THR A 36 -5.77 7.95 7.44
N PRO A 37 -6.69 7.79 8.42
CA PRO A 37 -6.31 7.78 9.84
C PRO A 37 -5.42 6.60 10.24
N LEU A 38 -5.61 5.43 9.61
CA LEU A 38 -4.82 4.22 9.84
C LEU A 38 -3.36 4.40 9.40
N LEU A 39 -3.15 5.08 8.27
CA LEU A 39 -1.82 5.32 7.70
C LEU A 39 -0.91 6.14 8.62
N MET A 40 -1.46 6.89 9.58
CA MET A 40 -0.64 7.58 10.58
C MET A 40 0.09 6.59 11.50
N PHE A 41 -0.55 5.49 11.87
CA PHE A 41 0.05 4.49 12.75
C PHE A 41 1.14 3.69 12.05
N THR A 42 0.99 3.46 10.74
CA THR A 42 1.98 2.71 9.97
C THR A 42 3.32 3.43 9.95
N GLU A 43 3.30 4.77 9.82
CA GLU A 43 4.51 5.60 9.92
C GLU A 43 5.15 5.56 11.32
N LEU A 44 4.34 5.53 12.38
CA LEU A 44 4.84 5.53 13.77
C LEU A 44 5.46 4.19 14.18
N ASP A 45 4.97 3.09 13.62
CA ASP A 45 5.33 1.73 14.01
C ASP A 45 6.22 1.01 12.96
N ASP A 46 6.81 1.76 12.01
CA ASP A 46 7.67 1.26 10.90
C ASP A 46 7.02 0.13 10.07
N ILE A 47 5.73 0.31 9.78
CA ILE A 47 4.93 -0.61 8.96
C ILE A 47 4.86 -0.04 7.55
N LEU A 48 5.29 -0.84 6.57
CA LEU A 48 5.23 -0.47 5.16
C LEU A 48 3.81 -0.65 4.63
N VAL A 49 3.40 0.20 3.69
CA VAL A 49 2.07 0.14 3.09
C VAL A 49 2.19 -0.25 1.62
N ALA A 50 1.46 -1.29 1.23
CA ALA A 50 1.30 -1.68 -0.16
C ALA A 50 -0.17 -1.56 -0.58
N VAL A 51 -0.39 -1.05 -1.78
CA VAL A 51 -1.72 -0.81 -2.33
C VAL A 51 -1.88 -1.54 -3.66
N ASP A 52 -2.88 -2.41 -3.75
CA ASP A 52 -3.34 -2.92 -5.04
C ASP A 52 -4.38 -1.95 -5.61
N HIS A 53 -3.94 -1.12 -6.56
CA HIS A 53 -4.76 -0.08 -7.18
C HIS A 53 -5.22 -0.45 -8.60
N ARG A 54 -5.03 -1.71 -9.03
CA ARG A 54 -5.54 -2.20 -10.31
C ARG A 54 -7.07 -2.11 -10.37
N GLY A 55 -7.60 -1.86 -11.54
CA GLY A 55 -9.02 -1.62 -11.82
C GLY A 55 -9.49 -0.19 -11.53
N ALA A 56 -8.63 0.71 -11.05
CA ALA A 56 -8.96 2.11 -10.79
C ALA A 56 -7.77 3.04 -11.09
N ALA A 57 -8.03 4.20 -11.70
CA ALA A 57 -6.99 5.20 -11.93
C ALA A 57 -6.59 5.87 -10.60
N PRO A 58 -5.31 5.79 -10.16
CA PRO A 58 -4.90 6.43 -8.92
C PRO A 58 -5.02 7.95 -9.01
N GLN A 59 -5.69 8.55 -8.02
CA GLN A 59 -5.79 10.00 -7.89
C GLN A 59 -4.77 10.52 -6.88
N PRO A 60 -4.11 11.66 -7.13
CA PRO A 60 -3.22 12.27 -6.14
C PRO A 60 -3.92 12.52 -4.81
N GLY A 61 -3.23 12.25 -3.69
CA GLY A 61 -3.82 12.34 -2.37
C GLY A 61 -2.79 12.26 -1.24
N LEU A 62 -3.21 12.60 -0.02
CA LEU A 62 -2.33 12.61 1.16
C LEU A 62 -1.73 11.23 1.47
N TRP A 63 -2.41 10.16 1.09
CA TRP A 63 -1.97 8.78 1.27
C TRP A 63 -0.68 8.45 0.52
N GLN A 64 -0.35 9.17 -0.56
CA GLN A 64 0.83 8.86 -1.39
C GLN A 64 2.13 8.88 -0.60
N ARG A 65 2.17 9.68 0.48
CA ARG A 65 3.34 9.76 1.36
C ARG A 65 3.55 8.54 2.25
N ALA A 66 2.49 7.81 2.57
CA ALA A 66 2.54 6.62 3.42
C ALA A 66 2.66 5.33 2.58
N VAL A 67 2.39 5.40 1.27
CA VAL A 67 2.44 4.24 0.38
C VAL A 67 3.87 4.01 -0.10
N HIS A 68 4.35 2.79 0.13
CA HIS A 68 5.71 2.37 -0.23
C HIS A 68 5.69 1.55 -1.53
N LEU A 69 4.65 0.73 -1.72
CA LEU A 69 4.42 -0.09 -2.90
C LEU A 69 3.02 0.16 -3.46
N ILE A 70 2.90 0.33 -4.78
CA ILE A 70 1.59 0.34 -5.44
C ILE A 70 1.61 -0.48 -6.72
N LEU A 71 0.58 -1.30 -6.92
CA LEU A 71 0.28 -1.93 -8.21
C LEU A 71 -0.77 -1.09 -8.93
N ILE A 72 -0.53 -0.78 -10.19
CA ILE A 72 -1.43 -0.01 -11.05
C ILE A 72 -1.68 -0.76 -12.36
N ASP A 73 -2.74 -0.39 -13.07
CA ASP A 73 -2.88 -0.78 -14.47
C ASP A 73 -1.94 0.04 -15.36
N GLY A 74 -1.71 -0.41 -16.58
CA GLY A 74 -0.91 0.30 -17.58
C GLY A 74 0.42 -0.37 -17.89
N THR A 75 1.39 0.44 -18.27
CA THR A 75 2.71 0.04 -18.76
C THR A 75 3.83 0.45 -17.80
N ASP A 76 5.03 -0.07 -18.01
CA ASP A 76 6.22 0.34 -17.23
C ASP A 76 6.50 1.86 -17.36
N GLU A 77 6.14 2.47 -18.49
CA GLU A 77 6.23 3.93 -18.67
C GLU A 77 5.25 4.67 -17.75
N ASP A 78 4.00 4.19 -17.65
CA ASP A 78 3.01 4.72 -16.71
C ASP A 78 3.47 4.59 -15.26
N ALA A 79 4.10 3.46 -14.90
CA ALA A 79 4.67 3.24 -13.57
C ALA A 79 5.76 4.25 -13.24
N GLU A 80 6.73 4.46 -14.15
CA GLU A 80 7.82 5.39 -13.93
C GLU A 80 7.34 6.85 -13.85
N ASP A 81 6.38 7.22 -14.68
CA ASP A 81 5.78 8.55 -14.64
C ASP A 81 4.99 8.78 -13.35
N PHE A 82 4.23 7.78 -12.89
CA PHE A 82 3.50 7.85 -11.64
C PHE A 82 4.46 7.90 -10.44
N ARG A 83 5.55 7.11 -10.45
CA ARG A 83 6.58 7.10 -9.41
C ARG A 83 7.20 8.48 -9.21
N LYS A 84 7.59 9.14 -10.30
CA LYS A 84 8.18 10.50 -10.26
C LYS A 84 7.23 11.54 -9.68
N LYS A 85 5.93 11.44 -9.98
CA LYS A 85 4.91 12.41 -9.52
C LYS A 85 4.44 12.16 -8.08
N SER A 86 4.34 10.90 -7.67
CA SER A 86 3.80 10.50 -6.36
C SER A 86 4.85 10.43 -5.25
N GLY A 87 6.11 10.16 -5.59
CA GLY A 87 7.17 9.90 -4.60
C GLY A 87 7.13 8.51 -3.98
N ILE A 88 6.23 7.63 -4.44
CA ILE A 88 6.12 6.25 -3.95
C ILE A 88 7.38 5.46 -4.33
N THR A 89 7.90 4.64 -3.42
CA THR A 89 9.19 3.95 -3.61
C THR A 89 9.16 2.94 -4.76
N LYS A 90 8.12 2.10 -4.81
CA LYS A 90 7.98 1.05 -5.81
C LYS A 90 6.60 1.12 -6.46
N VAL A 91 6.58 1.32 -7.76
CA VAL A 91 5.37 1.31 -8.59
C VAL A 91 5.51 0.17 -9.59
N VAL A 92 4.52 -0.70 -9.66
CA VAL A 92 4.49 -1.84 -10.59
C VAL A 92 3.24 -1.69 -11.46
N ALA A 93 3.39 -1.72 -12.78
CA ALA A 93 2.27 -1.64 -13.72
C ALA A 93 2.03 -2.97 -14.44
N GLY A 94 0.79 -3.22 -14.83
CA GLY A 94 0.43 -4.29 -15.78
C GLY A 94 0.67 -5.73 -15.29
N SER A 95 0.96 -5.92 -14.00
CA SER A 95 1.19 -7.24 -13.43
C SER A 95 -0.10 -8.03 -13.24
N VAL A 96 -0.03 -9.34 -13.50
CA VAL A 96 -1.08 -10.33 -13.18
C VAL A 96 -0.85 -11.05 -11.86
N GLU A 97 0.31 -10.84 -11.23
CA GLU A 97 0.70 -11.49 -9.99
C GLU A 97 -0.04 -10.89 -8.78
N ASP A 98 0.01 -11.61 -7.66
CA ASP A 98 -0.44 -11.09 -6.37
C ASP A 98 0.53 -10.00 -5.88
N ILE A 99 0.01 -8.94 -5.25
CA ILE A 99 0.83 -7.85 -4.70
C ILE A 99 1.90 -8.34 -3.72
N ARG A 100 1.65 -9.47 -3.03
CA ARG A 100 2.59 -10.07 -2.07
C ARG A 100 3.91 -10.47 -2.70
N THR A 101 3.93 -10.77 -4.00
CA THR A 101 5.16 -11.09 -4.76
C THR A 101 6.13 -9.92 -4.84
N TYR A 102 5.64 -8.68 -4.64
CA TYR A 102 6.42 -7.47 -4.79
C TYR A 102 6.87 -6.84 -3.47
N LEU A 103 6.48 -7.41 -2.32
CA LEU A 103 6.90 -6.97 -1.00
C LEU A 103 8.41 -7.23 -0.78
N TRP A 104 9.02 -6.49 0.15
CA TRP A 104 10.42 -6.62 0.52
C TRP A 104 10.63 -6.50 2.04
#